data_AF-A0A1C5CPQ3-F1
#
_entry.id   AF-A0A1C5CPQ3-F1
#
_cell.length_a   1.000
_cell.length_b   1.000
_cell.length_c   1.000
_cell.angle_alpha   90.00
_cell.angle_beta   90.00
_cell.angle_gamma   90.00
#
_symmetry.space_group_name_H-M   'P 1'
#
loop_
_entity.id
_entity.type
_entity.pdbx_description
1 polymer ?
#
loop_
_entity_poly.entity_id
_entity_poly.type
_entity_poly.pdbx_seq_one_letter_code
_entity_poly.pdbx_strand_id
1 'polypeptide(L)'
;MDPEAVDCFLAAAGDVPAMVRWDFDGWPAAPEIGLGPGGTRGAYVTVCVNARDLYLEEPATDHTVYVHVKQIEAHRAAWLAAQVGLEVIGELHMARL
;
A
#
# COMPACT_ATOMS: atom_id res chain seq x y z
N MET A 1 -9.58 2.10 -8.53
CA MET A 1 -9.61 1.14 -9.64
C MET A 1 -10.37 -0.10 -9.16
N ASP A 2 -11.18 -0.75 -9.99
CA ASP A 2 -11.78 -2.03 -9.63
C ASP A 2 -10.66 -3.10 -9.53
N PRO A 3 -10.63 -3.98 -8.50
CA PRO A 3 -9.70 -5.11 -8.46
C PRO A 3 -9.64 -5.93 -9.76
N GLU A 4 -10.76 -6.06 -10.49
CA GLU A 4 -10.80 -6.78 -11.78
C GLU A 4 -9.99 -6.10 -12.90
N ALA A 5 -9.67 -4.81 -12.77
CA ALA A 5 -8.87 -4.08 -13.75
C ALA A 5 -7.35 -4.29 -13.58
N VAL A 6 -6.91 -4.97 -12.52
CA VAL A 6 -5.48 -5.19 -12.23
C VAL A 6 -4.81 -6.02 -13.32
N ASP A 7 -5.45 -7.08 -13.81
CA ASP A 7 -4.85 -7.94 -14.83
C ASP A 7 -4.59 -7.19 -16.14
N CYS A 8 -5.56 -6.36 -16.56
CA CYS A 8 -5.41 -5.49 -17.73
C CYS A 8 -4.29 -4.46 -17.53
N PHE A 9 -4.16 -3.91 -16.31
CA PHE A 9 -3.07 -3.00 -15.98
C PHE A 9 -1.70 -3.70 -16.06
N LEU A 10 -1.56 -4.88 -15.46
CA LEU A 10 -0.32 -5.66 -15.47
C LEU A 10 0.08 -6.01 -16.91
N ALA A 11 -0.89 -6.44 -17.72
CA ALA A 11 -0.67 -6.74 -19.14
C ALA A 11 -0.22 -5.50 -19.93
N ALA A 12 -0.77 -4.33 -19.64
CA ALA A 12 -0.40 -3.07 -20.31
C ALA A 12 0.97 -2.54 -19.84
N ALA A 13 1.33 -2.74 -18.57
CA ALA A 13 2.60 -2.31 -18.01
C ALA A 13 3.78 -3.11 -18.60
N GLY A 14 3.59 -4.41 -18.88
CA GLY A 14 4.66 -5.29 -19.36
C GLY A 14 5.83 -5.28 -18.37
N ASP A 15 7.03 -4.96 -18.84
CA ASP A 15 8.25 -4.87 -18.01
C ASP A 15 8.57 -3.43 -17.54
N VAL A 16 7.69 -2.46 -17.81
CA VAL A 16 7.91 -1.06 -17.44
C VAL A 16 7.52 -0.84 -15.98
N PRO A 17 8.32 -0.10 -15.18
CA PRO A 17 7.92 0.35 -13.85
C PRO A 17 6.57 1.07 -13.86
N ALA A 18 5.64 0.61 -13.03
CA ALA A 18 4.32 1.20 -12.94
C ALA A 18 3.74 1.06 -11.54
N MET A 19 2.71 1.86 -11.24
CA MET A 19 2.01 1.81 -9.96
C MET A 19 0.49 1.88 -10.12
N VAL A 20 -0.22 1.21 -9.21
CA VAL A 20 -1.67 1.40 -9.00
C VAL A 20 -1.91 1.83 -7.57
N ARG A 21 -2.83 2.78 -7.39
CA ARG A 21 -3.26 3.27 -6.08
C ARG A 21 -4.76 3.07 -5.91
N TRP A 22 -5.14 2.62 -4.71
CA TRP A 22 -6.52 2.54 -4.25
C TRP A 22 -6.71 3.42 -3.03
N ASP A 23 -7.50 4.48 -3.20
CA ASP A 23 -7.93 5.37 -2.11
C ASP A 23 -9.20 4.87 -1.46
N PHE A 24 -9.27 5.00 -0.13
CA PHE A 24 -10.40 4.65 0.69
C PHE A 24 -10.90 5.87 1.47
N ASP A 25 -12.17 5.83 1.86
CA ASP A 25 -12.76 6.89 2.71
C ASP A 25 -12.23 6.87 4.17
N GLY A 26 -11.45 5.86 4.51
CA GLY A 26 -10.80 5.71 5.80
C GLY A 26 -10.36 4.27 6.02
N TRP A 27 -9.37 4.09 6.90
CA TRP A 27 -9.07 2.75 7.41
C TRP A 27 -10.12 2.31 8.43
N PRO A 28 -10.42 1.00 8.52
CA PRO A 28 -11.31 0.48 9.56
C PRO A 28 -10.79 0.81 10.97
N ALA A 29 -11.68 0.78 11.96
CA ALA A 29 -11.24 0.84 13.35
C ALA A 29 -10.38 -0.38 13.69
N ALA A 30 -9.37 -0.19 14.54
CA ALA A 30 -8.46 -1.23 15.00
C ALA A 30 -8.35 -1.15 16.54
N PRO A 31 -9.42 -1.53 17.27
CA PRO A 31 -9.49 -1.38 18.73
C PRO A 31 -8.43 -2.22 19.46
N GLU A 32 -7.97 -3.32 18.89
CA GLU A 32 -6.94 -4.20 19.45
C GLU A 32 -5.59 -3.49 19.62
N ILE A 33 -5.35 -2.45 18.82
CA ILE A 33 -4.16 -1.60 18.88
C ILE A 33 -4.50 -0.16 19.31
N GLY A 34 -5.68 0.06 19.89
CA GLY A 34 -6.10 1.34 20.45
C GLY A 34 -6.42 2.43 19.41
N LEU A 35 -6.73 2.05 18.17
CA LEU A 35 -7.02 3.01 17.09
C LEU A 35 -8.50 2.99 16.70
N GLY A 36 -9.10 4.19 16.63
CA GLY A 36 -10.42 4.38 16.04
C GLY A 36 -10.40 4.29 14.50
N PRO A 37 -11.52 4.62 13.83
CA PRO A 37 -11.56 4.74 12.38
C PRO A 37 -10.51 5.74 11.87
N GLY A 38 -9.79 5.37 10.81
CA GLY A 38 -8.88 6.27 10.13
C GLY A 38 -9.66 7.30 9.32
N GLY A 39 -9.10 8.50 9.15
CA GLY A 39 -9.61 9.46 8.17
C GLY A 39 -9.08 9.15 6.76
N THR A 40 -9.61 9.84 5.75
CA THR A 40 -9.19 9.71 4.34
C THR A 40 -7.69 9.92 4.11
N ARG A 41 -7.07 10.83 4.88
CA ARG A 41 -5.64 11.10 4.78
C ARG A 41 -4.82 9.90 5.24
N GLY A 42 -4.09 9.31 4.29
CA GLY A 42 -3.28 8.12 4.55
C GLY A 42 -4.10 6.84 4.54
N ALA A 43 -5.31 6.83 3.99
CA ALA A 43 -6.11 5.63 3.80
C ALA A 43 -6.06 5.17 2.35
N TYR A 44 -4.94 4.55 1.96
CA TYR A 44 -4.75 4.00 0.61
C TYR A 44 -3.69 2.92 0.56
N VAL A 45 -3.79 2.03 -0.42
CA VAL A 45 -2.75 1.06 -0.79
C VAL A 45 -2.16 1.45 -2.14
N THR A 46 -0.84 1.27 -2.28
CA THR A 46 -0.15 1.36 -3.56
C THR A 46 0.49 0.01 -3.88
N VAL A 47 0.35 -0.44 -5.11
CA VAL A 47 1.12 -1.58 -5.65
C VAL A 47 2.09 -1.03 -6.68
N CYS A 48 3.39 -1.24 -6.46
CA CYS A 48 4.44 -0.99 -7.43
C CYS A 48 4.78 -2.30 -8.15
N VAL A 49 4.85 -2.24 -9.47
CA VAL A 49 5.23 -3.36 -10.34
C VAL A 49 6.46 -2.98 -11.14
N ASN A 50 7.32 -3.96 -11.40
CA ASN A 50 8.62 -3.80 -12.03
C ASN A 50 9.57 -2.81 -11.32
N ALA A 51 9.24 -2.42 -10.08
CA ALA A 51 10.05 -1.55 -9.24
C ALA A 51 9.85 -1.87 -7.76
N ARG A 52 10.93 -1.72 -6.99
CA ARG A 52 10.97 -2.00 -5.55
C ARG A 52 10.56 -0.82 -4.69
N ASP A 53 10.64 0.40 -5.20
CA ASP A 53 10.37 1.63 -4.44
C ASP A 53 9.09 2.36 -4.91
N LEU A 54 8.57 3.25 -4.06
CA LEU A 54 7.38 4.07 -4.33
C LEU A 54 7.55 5.09 -5.46
N TYR A 55 8.79 5.43 -5.83
CA TYR A 55 9.12 6.42 -6.85
C TYR A 55 9.47 5.79 -8.20
N LEU A 56 9.42 4.45 -8.30
CA LEU A 56 9.67 3.68 -9.52
C LEU A 56 11.11 3.83 -10.05
N GLU A 57 12.07 4.06 -9.16
CA GLU A 57 13.47 4.33 -9.47
C GLU A 57 14.36 3.08 -9.45
N GLU A 58 14.03 2.09 -8.61
CA GLU A 58 14.76 0.83 -8.44
C GLU A 58 14.03 -0.31 -9.16
N PRO A 59 14.51 -0.78 -10.32
CA PRO A 59 13.88 -1.89 -11.05
C PRO A 59 13.86 -3.19 -10.24
N ALA A 60 12.79 -3.95 -10.36
CA ALA A 60 12.65 -5.24 -9.71
C ALA A 60 11.78 -6.20 -10.53
N THR A 61 11.91 -7.51 -10.29
CA THR A 61 11.06 -8.54 -10.94
C THR A 61 9.88 -8.97 -10.07
N ASP A 62 9.81 -8.44 -8.84
CA ASP A 62 8.73 -8.67 -7.89
C ASP A 62 7.74 -7.50 -7.89
N HIS A 63 6.69 -7.61 -7.08
CA HIS A 63 5.72 -6.55 -6.84
C HIS A 63 5.77 -6.18 -5.37
N THR A 64 5.74 -4.87 -5.09
CA THR A 64 5.76 -4.36 -3.72
C THR A 64 4.44 -3.68 -3.40
N VAL A 65 3.82 -4.09 -2.29
CA VAL A 65 2.58 -3.49 -1.79
C VAL A 65 2.91 -2.56 -0.63
N TYR A 66 2.53 -1.30 -0.76
CA TYR A 66 2.67 -0.29 0.28
C TYR A 66 1.32 0.01 0.92
N VAL A 67 1.26 -0.18 2.23
CA VAL A 67 0.12 0.25 3.05
C VAL A 67 0.44 1.63 3.60
N HIS A 68 -0.28 2.65 3.14
CA HIS A 68 -0.11 4.00 3.66
C HIS A 68 -0.95 4.17 4.92
N VAL A 69 -0.39 4.87 5.91
CA VAL A 69 -1.05 5.21 7.17
C VAL A 69 -0.56 6.58 7.61
N LYS A 70 -1.27 7.24 8.55
CA LYS A 70 -0.72 8.42 9.21
C LYS A 70 0.49 8.01 10.04
N GLN A 71 1.54 8.84 10.06
CA GLN A 71 2.75 8.55 10.82
C GLN A 71 2.48 8.25 12.31
N ILE A 72 1.58 9.01 12.94
CA ILE A 72 1.17 8.79 14.34
C ILE A 72 0.40 7.47 14.57
N GLU A 73 -0.08 6.85 13.49
CA GLU A 73 -0.83 5.58 13.47
C GLU A 73 -0.01 4.48 12.77
N ALA A 74 1.34 4.57 12.75
CA ALA A 74 2.19 3.66 11.98
C ALA A 74 1.91 2.16 12.25
N HIS A 75 1.58 1.80 13.49
CA HIS A 75 1.26 0.41 13.88
C HIS A 75 -0.01 -0.13 13.18
N ARG A 76 -0.86 0.74 12.63
CA ARG A 76 -2.01 0.35 11.82
C ARG A 76 -1.60 -0.45 10.59
N ALA A 77 -0.44 -0.18 9.99
CA ALA A 77 0.01 -0.89 8.79
C ALA A 77 0.20 -2.39 9.06
N ALA A 78 0.87 -2.73 10.16
CA ALA A 78 1.05 -4.12 10.59
C ALA A 78 -0.28 -4.79 10.93
N TRP A 79 -1.20 -4.08 11.61
CA TRP A 79 -2.53 -4.62 11.91
C TRP A 79 -3.35 -4.89 10.64
N LEU A 80 -3.27 -4.01 9.64
CA LEU A 80 -3.96 -4.18 8.34
C LEU A 80 -3.41 -5.39 7.58
N ALA A 81 -2.08 -5.56 7.53
CA ALA A 81 -1.46 -6.72 6.90
C ALA A 81 -1.92 -8.03 7.58
N ALA A 82 -1.98 -8.05 8.90
CA ALA A 82 -2.44 -9.21 9.66
C ALA A 82 -3.90 -9.60 9.35
N GLN A 83 -4.77 -8.64 8.99
CA GLN A 83 -6.17 -8.94 8.63
C GLN A 83 -6.29 -9.83 7.38
N VAL A 84 -5.26 -9.84 6.52
CA VAL A 84 -5.21 -10.65 5.30
C VAL A 84 -4.16 -11.76 5.38
N GLY A 85 -3.67 -12.08 6.58
CA GLY A 85 -2.69 -13.14 6.80
C GLY A 85 -1.29 -12.81 6.28
N LEU A 86 -0.96 -11.53 6.14
CA LEU A 86 0.34 -11.03 5.70
C LEU A 86 1.09 -10.30 6.81
N GLU A 87 2.36 -10.04 6.58
CA GLU A 87 3.23 -9.25 7.46
C GLU A 87 3.82 -8.07 6.67
N VAL A 88 4.11 -6.97 7.37
CA VAL A 88 4.84 -5.85 6.78
C VAL A 88 6.30 -6.25 6.63
N ILE A 89 6.80 -6.14 5.40
CA ILE A 89 8.20 -6.35 5.08
C ILE A 89 8.91 -4.99 4.94
N GLY A 90 10.14 -4.89 5.47
CA GLY A 90 10.96 -3.69 5.34
C GLY A 90 10.68 -2.60 6.37
N GLU A 91 11.36 -1.47 6.20
CA GLU A 91 11.29 -0.33 7.11
C GLU A 91 10.10 0.58 6.79
N LEU A 92 9.69 1.38 7.78
CA LEU A 92 8.66 2.39 7.58
C LEU A 92 9.20 3.51 6.67
N HIS A 93 8.72 3.58 5.44
CA HIS A 93 9.04 4.66 4.52
C HIS A 93 8.15 5.88 4.76
N MET A 94 8.77 7.01 5.08
CA MET A 94 8.08 8.31 5.09
C MET A 94 7.99 8.83 3.66
N ALA A 95 6.78 8.86 3.10
CA ALA A 95 6.57 9.54 1.83
C ALA A 95 6.97 11.01 1.98
N ARG A 96 7.85 11.48 1.11
CA ARG A 96 8.23 12.90 1.06
C ARG A 96 6.97 13.74 0.78
N LEU A 97 6.75 14.77 1.59
CA LEU A 97 5.65 15.73 1.46
C LEU A 97 5.64 16.40 0.08
#